data_AF-A0A0F9HCJ8-F1
#
_entry.id   AF-A0A0F9HCJ8-F1
#
_cell.length_a   1.000
_cell.length_b   1.000
_cell.length_c   1.000
_cell.angle_alpha   90.00
_cell.angle_beta   90.00
_cell.angle_gamma   90.00
#
_symmetry.space_group_name_H-M   'P 1'
#
loop_
_entity.id
_entity.type
_entity.pdbx_description
1 polymer ?
#
loop_
_entity_poly.entity_id
_entity_poly.type
_entity_poly.pdbx_seq_one_letter_code
_entity_poly.pdbx_strand_id
1 'polypeptide(L)'
;MRIWVPGANGLLGRAVCKIAAYRDHEVVGTSHGRFAVEDSQPPDATILNLRSPDTIINCAGVLPGHGYRETVLANTLGPHSLASVGLRLVHMSTDCVFSGRKYPTQNGYGLDSGLAPDPVDLYGRTKLAGEPSGDHVLVVPGSFIGEGLNSPDSFGTCSHGAGRVMGRKVANRTITHERAVESMAHVVYGVREGKYDEMPDCYKGIDAVMEAQADLVTPVNRLVPLMVVKG
;
A
#
# COMPACT_ATOMS: atom_id res chain seq x y z
N MET A 1 17.39 -1.77 13.98
CA MET A 1 17.45 -0.45 13.31
C MET A 1 16.49 0.49 14.01
N ARG A 2 16.70 1.79 13.86
CA ARG A 2 15.84 2.89 14.32
C ARG A 2 15.08 3.45 13.13
N ILE A 3 13.76 3.34 13.14
CA ILE A 3 12.89 3.72 12.02
C ILE A 3 12.05 4.92 12.44
N TRP A 4 12.17 6.01 11.68
CA TRP A 4 11.26 7.15 11.77
C TRP A 4 10.06 6.93 10.83
N VAL A 5 8.84 7.08 11.35
CA VAL A 5 7.59 6.94 10.60
C VAL A 5 6.79 8.25 10.67
N PRO A 6 7.00 9.18 9.70
CA PRO A 6 6.04 10.23 9.42
C PRO A 6 4.64 9.65 9.11
N GLY A 7 3.60 10.25 9.67
CA GLY A 7 2.22 9.80 9.47
C GLY A 7 1.82 8.60 10.35
N ALA A 8 2.53 8.34 11.45
CA ALA A 8 2.31 7.20 12.35
C ALA A 8 0.87 7.04 12.89
N ASN A 9 0.08 8.12 12.91
CA ASN A 9 -1.33 8.07 13.33
C ASN A 9 -2.30 7.61 12.23
N GLY A 10 -1.89 7.59 10.95
CA GLY A 10 -2.69 7.12 9.82
C GLY A 10 -2.78 5.59 9.74
N LEU A 11 -3.67 5.07 8.88
CA LEU A 11 -3.96 3.63 8.76
C LEU A 11 -2.69 2.80 8.55
N LEU A 12 -1.88 3.17 7.55
CA LEU A 12 -0.62 2.51 7.21
C LEU A 12 0.47 2.78 8.25
N GLY A 13 0.61 4.03 8.70
CA GLY A 13 1.62 4.41 9.71
C GLY A 13 1.49 3.61 11.02
N ARG A 14 0.27 3.37 11.50
CA ARG A 14 0.02 2.52 12.69
C ARG A 14 0.45 1.07 12.45
N ALA A 15 0.18 0.53 11.27
CA ALA A 15 0.56 -0.83 10.92
C ALA A 15 2.09 -0.97 10.82
N VAL A 16 2.76 -0.05 10.13
CA VAL A 16 4.23 0.02 10.03
C VAL A 16 4.86 0.12 11.41
N CYS A 17 4.40 1.03 12.27
CA CYS A 17 4.93 1.17 13.63
C CYS A 17 4.79 -0.12 14.45
N LYS A 18 3.63 -0.78 14.38
CA LYS A 18 3.38 -2.04 15.10
C LYS A 18 4.26 -3.19 14.58
N ILE A 19 4.44 -3.30 13.26
CA ILE A 19 5.23 -4.37 12.64
C ILE A 19 6.74 -4.17 12.85
N ALA A 20 7.22 -2.93 12.79
CA ALA A 20 8.61 -2.61 13.08
C ALA A 20 8.97 -2.89 14.55
N ALA A 21 8.13 -2.45 15.50
CA ALA A 21 8.31 -2.77 16.92
C ALA A 21 8.24 -4.28 17.21
N TYR A 22 7.40 -5.03 16.47
CA TYR A 22 7.32 -6.49 16.57
C TYR A 22 8.54 -7.23 15.99
N ARG A 23 9.41 -6.56 15.22
CA ARG A 23 10.68 -7.12 14.69
C ARG A 23 11.91 -6.49 15.35
N ASP A 24 11.78 -6.09 16.62
CA ASP A 24 12.86 -5.53 17.44
C ASP A 24 13.55 -4.33 16.76
N HIS A 25 12.77 -3.48 16.10
CA HIS A 25 13.23 -2.18 15.61
C HIS A 25 12.70 -1.09 16.55
N GLU A 26 13.56 -0.13 16.91
CA GLU A 26 13.13 1.05 17.65
C GLU A 26 12.35 1.96 16.69
N VAL A 27 11.15 2.38 17.09
CA VAL A 27 10.24 3.13 16.23
C VAL A 27 10.01 4.54 16.79
N VAL A 28 10.36 5.55 16.01
CA VAL A 28 9.95 6.93 16.24
C VAL A 28 8.74 7.22 15.36
N GLY A 29 7.54 7.11 15.91
CA GLY A 29 6.33 7.53 15.21
C GLY A 29 6.08 9.04 15.38
N THR A 30 5.89 9.77 14.29
CA THR A 30 5.40 11.17 14.34
C THR A 30 4.02 11.32 13.71
N SER A 31 3.17 12.08 14.40
CA SER A 31 1.89 12.57 13.89
C SER A 31 2.05 14.02 13.41
N HIS A 32 1.09 14.51 12.63
CA HIS A 32 1.03 15.87 12.08
C HIS A 32 1.33 16.97 13.13
N GLY A 33 0.71 16.90 14.32
CA GLY A 33 1.00 17.81 15.44
C GLY A 33 2.34 17.62 16.17
N ARG A 34 3.25 16.81 15.63
CA ARG A 34 4.64 16.61 16.10
C ARG A 34 5.67 16.69 14.95
N PHE A 35 5.22 16.44 13.72
CA PHE A 35 5.91 16.72 12.46
C PHE A 35 4.85 16.85 11.37
N ALA A 36 4.67 18.07 10.87
CA ALA A 36 3.96 18.36 9.63
C ALA A 36 4.85 17.91 8.47
N VAL A 37 4.29 17.16 7.51
CA VAL A 37 5.03 16.77 6.29
C VAL A 37 4.96 17.87 5.24
N GLU A 38 3.96 18.74 5.37
CA GLU A 38 3.69 19.94 4.59
C GLU A 38 4.51 21.18 5.03
N ASP A 39 5.30 21.08 6.09
CA ASP A 39 6.21 22.15 6.50
C ASP A 39 7.34 22.33 5.47
N SER A 40 7.50 23.56 4.99
CA SER A 40 8.48 23.91 3.95
C SER A 40 9.94 23.95 4.41
N GLN A 41 10.25 23.38 5.58
CA GLN A 41 11.61 23.29 6.12
C GLN A 41 12.07 21.82 6.10
N PRO A 42 13.39 21.56 5.96
CA PRO A 42 13.93 20.23 6.22
C PRO A 42 13.61 19.81 7.66
N PRO A 43 13.43 18.51 7.94
CA PRO A 43 13.19 18.01 9.29
C PRO A 43 14.24 18.53 10.27
N ASP A 44 13.78 19.12 11.36
CA ASP A 44 14.66 19.85 12.27
C ASP A 44 15.64 18.92 13.01
N ALA A 45 16.69 19.52 13.57
CA ALA A 45 17.67 18.79 14.36
C ALA A 45 17.04 18.09 15.58
N THR A 46 15.92 18.57 16.13
CA THR A 46 15.23 17.93 17.27
C THR A 46 14.61 16.59 16.88
N ILE A 47 13.97 16.47 15.70
CA ILE A 47 13.42 15.20 15.21
C ILE A 47 14.53 14.20 14.89
N LEU A 48 15.62 14.66 14.26
CA LEU A 48 16.76 13.80 13.93
C LEU A 48 17.53 13.37 15.19
N ASN A 49 17.75 14.27 16.15
CA ASN A 49 18.41 13.96 17.43
C ASN A 49 17.52 13.22 18.43
N LEU A 50 16.20 13.16 18.23
CA LEU A 50 15.27 12.50 19.16
C LEU A 50 15.63 11.01 19.39
N ARG A 51 16.15 10.32 18.36
CA ARG A 51 16.80 9.00 18.47
C ARG A 51 17.95 8.72 17.47
N SER A 52 18.25 9.63 16.53
CA SER A 52 19.14 9.39 15.39
C SER A 52 18.67 8.19 14.54
N PRO A 53 17.51 8.30 13.85
CA PRO A 53 16.98 7.21 13.03
C PRO A 53 17.94 6.81 11.91
N ASP A 54 18.01 5.51 11.58
CA ASP A 54 18.84 4.96 10.50
C ASP A 54 18.05 4.85 9.18
N THR A 55 16.72 4.99 9.23
CA THR A 55 15.79 4.80 8.11
C THR A 55 14.49 5.59 8.35
N ILE A 56 13.90 6.12 7.27
CA ILE A 56 12.60 6.79 7.23
C ILE A 56 11.63 5.91 6.43
N ILE A 57 10.43 5.66 6.96
CA ILE A 57 9.30 5.11 6.18
C ILE A 57 8.20 6.16 6.17
N ASN A 58 8.11 6.91 5.07
CA ASN A 58 7.14 8.01 4.96
C ASN A 58 5.75 7.47 4.61
N CYS A 59 4.87 7.43 5.62
CA CYS A 59 3.45 7.12 5.50
C CYS A 59 2.56 8.38 5.59
N ALA A 60 3.13 9.58 5.48
CA ALA A 60 2.40 10.84 5.48
C ALA A 60 2.10 11.35 4.06
N GLY A 61 0.99 12.09 3.96
CA GLY A 61 0.40 12.62 2.74
C GLY A 61 -1.08 12.90 2.96
N VAL A 62 -1.73 13.61 2.03
CA VAL A 62 -3.17 13.91 2.05
C VAL A 62 -3.88 13.25 0.88
N LEU A 63 -5.14 12.88 1.11
CA LEU A 63 -6.01 12.22 0.13
C LEU A 63 -6.71 13.25 -0.78
N PRO A 64 -7.41 12.81 -1.85
CA PRO A 64 -8.31 13.67 -2.60
C PRO A 64 -9.33 14.39 -1.69
N GLY A 65 -9.65 15.64 -2.02
CA GLY A 65 -10.57 16.51 -1.25
C GLY A 65 -9.88 17.59 -0.41
N HIS A 66 -8.56 17.50 -0.20
CA HIS A 66 -7.76 18.54 0.46
C HIS A 66 -7.45 19.73 -0.47
N GLY A 67 -7.12 20.89 0.12
CA GLY A 67 -6.93 22.14 -0.62
C GLY A 67 -5.63 22.18 -1.44
N TYR A 68 -5.62 22.80 -2.61
CA TYR A 68 -4.48 22.77 -3.56
C TYR A 68 -3.10 23.01 -2.92
N ARG A 69 -2.97 24.04 -2.06
CA ARG A 69 -1.72 24.37 -1.35
C ARG A 69 -1.30 23.24 -0.39
N GLU A 70 -2.23 22.70 0.37
CA GLU A 70 -2.01 21.61 1.33
C GLU A 70 -1.55 20.35 0.60
N THR A 71 -2.26 19.98 -0.49
CA THR A 71 -1.93 18.82 -1.32
C THR A 71 -0.55 18.93 -1.96
N VAL A 72 -0.17 20.09 -2.50
CA VAL A 72 1.19 20.29 -3.05
C VAL A 72 2.26 20.23 -1.95
N LEU A 73 2.04 20.87 -0.80
CA LEU A 73 3.02 20.83 0.29
C LEU A 73 3.20 19.39 0.83
N ALA A 74 2.11 18.71 1.16
CA ALA A 74 2.14 17.41 1.82
C ALA A 74 2.55 16.25 0.88
N ASN A 75 2.05 16.22 -0.36
CA ASN A 75 2.29 15.11 -1.28
C ASN A 75 3.50 15.32 -2.20
N THR A 76 3.91 16.57 -2.47
CA THR A 76 5.06 16.88 -3.35
C THR A 76 6.29 17.32 -2.57
N LEU A 77 6.21 18.42 -1.81
CA LEU A 77 7.40 19.03 -1.22
C LEU A 77 7.91 18.28 0.01
N GLY A 78 7.01 17.75 0.84
CA GLY A 78 7.33 16.95 2.03
C GLY A 78 8.19 15.70 1.76
N PRO A 79 7.85 14.84 0.79
CA PRO A 79 8.68 13.70 0.41
C PRO A 79 10.11 14.07 -0.04
N HIS A 80 10.28 15.16 -0.81
CA HIS A 80 11.61 15.66 -1.19
C HIS A 80 12.36 16.26 0.00
N SER A 81 11.66 16.96 0.90
CA SER A 81 12.22 17.43 2.16
C SER A 81 12.77 16.27 3.00
N LEU A 82 12.02 15.16 3.11
CA LEU A 82 12.45 13.92 3.78
C LEU A 82 13.61 13.22 3.04
N ALA A 83 13.64 13.23 1.71
CA ALA A 83 14.74 12.66 0.92
C ALA A 83 16.06 13.45 1.07
N SER A 84 15.97 14.77 1.27
CA SER A 84 17.14 15.64 1.47
C SER A 84 17.93 15.35 2.75
N VAL A 85 17.34 14.62 3.71
CA VAL A 85 17.99 14.17 4.95
C VAL A 85 19.10 13.13 4.68
N GLY A 86 19.09 12.44 3.54
CA GLY A 86 20.12 11.45 3.17
C GLY A 86 20.06 10.11 3.92
N LEU A 87 19.11 9.95 4.84
CA LEU A 87 18.78 8.66 5.46
C LEU A 87 18.03 7.77 4.46
N ARG A 88 18.18 6.45 4.58
CA ARG A 88 17.42 5.45 3.80
C ARG A 88 15.93 5.77 3.87
N LEU A 89 15.30 6.09 2.74
CA LEU A 89 13.90 6.52 2.68
C LEU A 89 13.07 5.49 1.91
N VAL A 90 11.98 5.03 2.52
CA VAL A 90 10.91 4.34 1.80
C VAL A 90 9.70 5.26 1.73
N HIS A 91 9.34 5.73 0.53
CA HIS A 91 8.15 6.55 0.31
C HIS A 91 6.97 5.71 -0.20
N MET A 92 5.83 5.81 0.48
CA MET A 92 4.58 5.20 0.03
C MET A 92 3.97 6.09 -1.05
N SER A 93 3.93 5.61 -2.30
CA SER A 93 3.27 6.32 -3.41
C SER A 93 1.87 5.77 -3.65
N THR A 94 1.32 5.99 -4.86
CA THR A 94 -0.01 5.58 -5.27
C THR A 94 0.04 5.08 -6.71
N ASP A 95 -0.87 4.19 -7.08
CA ASP A 95 -1.13 3.75 -8.45
C ASP A 95 -1.69 4.87 -9.36
N CYS A 96 -2.44 5.84 -8.80
CA CYS A 96 -2.99 7.02 -9.49
C CYS A 96 -1.94 7.94 -10.14
N VAL A 97 -0.64 7.63 -10.05
CA VAL A 97 0.40 8.23 -10.91
C VAL A 97 0.27 7.78 -12.38
N PHE A 98 -0.45 6.68 -12.65
CA PHE A 98 -0.83 6.23 -13.99
C PHE A 98 -2.31 6.54 -14.27
N SER A 99 -2.64 6.86 -15.52
CA SER A 99 -4.02 7.17 -15.95
C SER A 99 -4.94 5.97 -16.19
N GLY A 100 -4.41 4.75 -16.12
CA GLY A 100 -5.09 3.52 -16.58
C GLY A 100 -5.22 3.38 -18.11
N ARG A 101 -4.90 4.41 -18.91
CA ARG A 101 -5.20 4.49 -20.35
C ARG A 101 -4.26 3.70 -21.26
N LYS A 102 -3.12 3.25 -20.74
CA LYS A 102 -2.10 2.49 -21.47
C LYS A 102 -1.77 1.27 -20.63
N TYR A 103 -2.16 0.08 -21.07
CA TYR A 103 -1.85 -1.13 -20.32
C TYR A 103 -0.44 -1.64 -20.68
N PRO A 104 0.43 -1.94 -19.69
CA PRO A 104 1.77 -2.46 -19.96
C PRO A 104 1.69 -3.92 -20.41
N THR A 105 2.43 -4.27 -21.46
CA THR A 105 2.36 -5.61 -22.09
C THR A 105 3.03 -6.71 -21.27
N GLN A 106 3.84 -6.35 -20.28
CA GLN A 106 4.48 -7.23 -19.30
C GLN A 106 4.54 -6.53 -17.93
N ASN A 107 4.75 -7.31 -16.86
CA ASN A 107 5.08 -6.88 -15.49
C ASN A 107 4.09 -5.97 -14.72
N GLY A 108 3.06 -5.40 -15.34
CA GLY A 108 2.12 -4.49 -14.68
C GLY A 108 2.67 -3.05 -14.57
N TYR A 109 1.97 -2.16 -13.85
CA TYR A 109 2.38 -0.76 -13.72
C TYR A 109 3.49 -0.59 -12.67
N GLY A 110 4.59 0.05 -13.07
CA GLY A 110 5.79 0.22 -12.24
C GLY A 110 7.00 0.66 -13.07
N LEU A 111 8.20 0.67 -12.47
CA LEU A 111 9.44 1.09 -13.15
C LEU A 111 9.75 0.20 -14.37
N ASP A 112 9.58 -1.12 -14.24
CA ASP A 112 9.86 -2.10 -15.30
C ASP A 112 8.71 -2.28 -16.31
N SER A 113 7.71 -1.39 -16.29
CA SER A 113 6.51 -1.46 -17.15
C SER A 113 6.72 -0.93 -18.57
N GLY A 114 7.79 -0.15 -18.79
CA GLY A 114 8.02 0.60 -20.02
C GLY A 114 7.08 1.81 -20.21
N LEU A 115 6.21 2.13 -19.25
CA LEU A 115 5.26 3.24 -19.33
C LEU A 115 5.71 4.43 -18.48
N ALA A 116 5.69 5.62 -19.07
CA ALA A 116 5.80 6.87 -18.33
C ALA A 116 4.48 7.16 -17.56
N PRO A 117 4.54 7.50 -16.27
CA PRO A 117 3.40 7.99 -15.49
C PRO A 117 2.68 9.19 -16.16
N ASP A 118 1.35 9.21 -16.12
CA ASP A 118 0.51 10.21 -16.79
C ASP A 118 -0.74 10.63 -15.98
N PRO A 119 -0.58 11.14 -14.74
CA PRO A 119 -1.68 11.31 -13.79
C PRO A 119 -2.73 12.33 -14.21
N VAL A 120 -3.99 11.91 -14.13
CA VAL A 120 -5.15 12.67 -14.63
C VAL A 120 -5.58 13.81 -13.73
N ASP A 121 -5.43 13.66 -12.40
CA ASP A 121 -5.98 14.57 -11.38
C ASP A 121 -4.90 15.27 -10.53
N LEU A 122 -5.31 16.05 -9.52
CA LEU A 122 -4.38 16.75 -8.62
C LEU A 122 -3.65 15.81 -7.65
N TYR A 123 -4.32 14.77 -7.13
CA TYR A 123 -3.72 13.84 -6.18
C TYR A 123 -2.63 13.00 -6.85
N GLY A 124 -2.92 12.36 -7.99
CA GLY A 124 -1.94 11.62 -8.78
C GLY A 124 -0.76 12.50 -9.23
N ARG A 125 -1.02 13.74 -9.66
CA ARG A 125 0.06 14.69 -10.06
C ARG A 125 0.95 15.09 -8.91
N THR A 126 0.39 15.39 -7.74
CA THR A 126 1.18 15.78 -6.57
C THR A 126 1.94 14.60 -5.97
N LYS A 127 1.36 13.39 -5.99
CA LYS A 127 2.03 12.15 -5.60
C LYS A 127 3.21 11.82 -6.53
N LEU A 128 3.00 11.83 -7.85
CA LEU A 128 4.08 11.62 -8.83
C LEU A 128 5.19 12.67 -8.68
N ALA A 129 4.82 13.95 -8.61
CA ALA A 129 5.80 15.03 -8.44
C ALA A 129 6.57 14.93 -7.11
N GLY A 130 6.03 14.21 -6.11
CA GLY A 130 6.66 13.91 -4.83
C GLY A 130 7.38 12.56 -4.76
N GLU A 131 7.55 11.83 -5.86
CA GLU A 131 8.40 10.65 -5.88
C GLU A 131 9.88 11.10 -5.86
N PRO A 132 10.63 10.87 -4.76
CA PRO A 132 12.02 11.33 -4.68
C PRO A 132 12.95 10.31 -5.34
N SER A 133 14.08 10.78 -5.85
CA SER A 133 15.12 9.95 -6.45
C SER A 133 16.45 10.06 -5.69
N GLY A 134 17.26 9.01 -5.78
CA GLY A 134 18.55 8.87 -5.12
C GLY A 134 18.79 7.44 -4.63
N ASP A 135 20.05 7.03 -4.51
CA ASP A 135 20.45 5.64 -4.19
C ASP A 135 19.97 5.18 -2.79
N HIS A 136 19.60 6.12 -1.93
CA HIS A 136 19.02 5.89 -0.60
C HIS A 136 17.49 5.81 -0.59
N VAL A 137 16.80 5.99 -1.74
CA VAL A 137 15.33 6.12 -1.83
C VAL A 137 14.69 4.91 -2.52
N LEU A 138 13.58 4.43 -1.95
CA LEU A 138 12.69 3.43 -2.52
C LEU A 138 11.24 3.96 -2.54
N VAL A 139 10.53 3.78 -3.66
CA VAL A 139 9.13 4.19 -3.84
C VAL A 139 8.25 2.94 -4.05
N VAL A 140 7.06 2.88 -3.44
CA VAL A 140 6.23 1.65 -3.37
C VAL A 140 4.74 1.89 -3.71
N PRO A 141 4.15 1.18 -4.69
CA PRO A 141 2.72 1.20 -5.05
C PRO A 141 1.99 -0.19 -4.96
N GLY A 142 0.66 -0.20 -5.16
CA GLY A 142 -0.26 -1.37 -5.03
C GLY A 142 -1.29 -1.16 -3.90
N SER A 143 -2.39 -1.89 -3.66
CA SER A 143 -3.02 -3.18 -4.07
C SER A 143 -3.41 -3.43 -5.54
N PHE A 144 -4.23 -4.46 -5.80
CA PHE A 144 -5.41 -4.30 -6.67
C PHE A 144 -6.30 -3.19 -6.10
N ILE A 145 -5.82 -1.96 -6.29
CA ILE A 145 -6.63 -0.76 -6.29
C ILE A 145 -7.40 -0.80 -7.61
N GLY A 146 -8.67 -0.42 -7.56
CA GLY A 146 -9.55 -0.43 -8.72
C GLY A 146 -10.54 0.70 -8.62
N GLU A 147 -10.73 1.45 -9.70
CA GLU A 147 -11.73 2.51 -9.75
C GLU A 147 -13.12 1.88 -9.92
N GLY A 148 -14.01 2.14 -8.97
CA GLY A 148 -15.42 1.78 -9.10
C GLY A 148 -16.07 2.63 -10.18
N LEU A 149 -16.64 1.99 -11.20
CA LEU A 149 -17.28 2.64 -12.35
C LEU A 149 -18.63 3.32 -12.01
N ASN A 150 -18.95 3.39 -10.71
CA ASN A 150 -20.12 4.02 -10.13
C ASN A 150 -21.46 3.62 -10.78
N SER A 151 -21.57 2.35 -11.21
CA SER A 151 -22.75 1.82 -11.89
C SER A 151 -24.02 2.06 -11.05
N PRO A 152 -25.03 2.79 -11.58
CA PRO A 152 -26.27 3.07 -10.84
C PRO A 152 -27.03 1.80 -10.46
N ASP A 153 -27.04 0.80 -11.36
CA ASP A 153 -27.71 -0.48 -11.16
C ASP A 153 -27.04 -1.34 -10.05
N SER A 154 -25.80 -1.00 -9.68
CA SER A 154 -25.07 -1.55 -8.52
C SER A 154 -24.87 -0.54 -7.39
N PHE A 155 -25.67 0.54 -7.36
CA PHE A 155 -25.67 1.59 -6.33
C PHE A 155 -24.30 2.24 -6.08
N GLY A 156 -23.43 2.28 -7.09
CA GLY A 156 -22.07 2.80 -6.98
C GLY A 156 -21.07 1.87 -6.27
N THR A 157 -21.37 0.57 -6.14
CA THR A 157 -20.55 -0.41 -5.39
C THR A 157 -19.95 -1.51 -6.28
N CYS A 158 -18.92 -2.19 -5.76
CA CYS A 158 -18.24 -3.33 -6.41
C CYS A 158 -17.81 -4.38 -5.36
N SER A 159 -17.34 -5.55 -5.79
CA SER A 159 -17.00 -6.65 -4.88
C SER A 159 -15.72 -6.39 -4.07
N HIS A 160 -15.85 -6.19 -2.77
CA HIS A 160 -14.71 -6.03 -1.84
C HIS A 160 -13.87 -7.31 -1.59
N GLY A 161 -14.18 -8.43 -2.26
CA GLY A 161 -13.44 -9.68 -2.14
C GLY A 161 -14.01 -10.77 -3.04
N ALA A 162 -13.22 -11.81 -3.32
CA ALA A 162 -13.50 -12.80 -4.36
C ALA A 162 -14.77 -13.66 -4.14
N GLY A 163 -15.26 -13.74 -2.91
CA GLY A 163 -16.36 -14.64 -2.55
C GLY A 163 -15.94 -16.12 -2.54
N ARG A 164 -16.73 -16.96 -1.86
CA ARG A 164 -16.35 -18.34 -1.56
C ARG A 164 -16.89 -19.33 -2.57
N VAL A 165 -16.04 -20.29 -2.96
CA VAL A 165 -16.47 -21.54 -3.61
C VAL A 165 -16.70 -22.66 -2.60
N MET A 166 -16.09 -22.57 -1.40
CA MET A 166 -16.18 -23.61 -0.37
C MET A 166 -16.65 -23.05 0.98
N GLY A 167 -17.74 -23.62 1.51
CA GLY A 167 -18.28 -23.28 2.84
C GLY A 167 -17.40 -23.81 3.98
N ARG A 168 -17.32 -23.09 5.09
CA ARG A 168 -16.37 -23.34 6.20
C ARG A 168 -16.35 -24.77 6.72
N LYS A 169 -17.53 -25.35 6.98
CA LYS A 169 -17.69 -26.77 7.43
C LYS A 169 -17.32 -27.82 6.37
N VAL A 170 -17.22 -27.42 5.09
CA VAL A 170 -16.72 -28.29 4.01
C VAL A 170 -15.21 -28.17 3.94
N ALA A 171 -14.67 -26.94 3.89
CA ALA A 171 -13.23 -26.66 3.88
C ALA A 171 -12.47 -27.41 4.98
N ASN A 172 -12.93 -27.32 6.24
CA ASN A 172 -12.30 -27.98 7.39
C ASN A 172 -12.54 -29.51 7.43
N ARG A 173 -13.17 -30.09 6.39
CA ARG A 173 -13.41 -31.53 6.21
C ARG A 173 -12.81 -32.07 4.90
N THR A 174 -12.55 -31.23 3.89
CA THR A 174 -12.11 -31.66 2.56
C THR A 174 -10.74 -31.13 2.12
N ILE A 175 -10.21 -30.10 2.79
CA ILE A 175 -8.82 -29.64 2.57
C ILE A 175 -7.90 -30.44 3.50
N THR A 176 -6.81 -31.00 2.97
CA THR A 176 -5.79 -31.69 3.78
C THR A 176 -4.76 -30.71 4.32
N HIS A 177 -4.01 -31.11 5.35
CA HIS A 177 -3.01 -30.23 5.96
C HIS A 177 -1.88 -29.89 4.97
N GLU A 178 -1.39 -30.87 4.20
CA GLU A 178 -0.30 -30.62 3.25
C GLU A 178 -0.71 -29.61 2.17
N ARG A 179 -1.93 -29.72 1.64
CA ARG A 179 -2.45 -28.80 0.61
C ARG A 179 -2.70 -27.40 1.16
N ALA A 180 -3.09 -27.28 2.43
CA ALA A 180 -3.18 -25.99 3.12
C ALA A 180 -1.81 -25.32 3.32
N VAL A 181 -0.75 -26.12 3.59
CA VAL A 181 0.63 -25.62 3.66
C VAL A 181 1.17 -25.24 2.27
N GLU A 182 0.97 -26.08 1.25
CA GLU A 182 1.41 -25.86 -0.13
C GLU A 182 0.81 -24.57 -0.73
N SER A 183 -0.53 -24.41 -0.65
CA SER A 183 -1.22 -23.22 -1.17
C SER A 183 -0.81 -21.90 -0.49
N MET A 184 -0.25 -21.97 0.73
CA MET A 184 0.25 -20.82 1.48
C MET A 184 1.78 -20.66 1.44
N ALA A 185 2.54 -21.51 0.74
CA ALA A 185 4.01 -21.55 0.82
C ALA A 185 4.73 -20.25 0.41
N HIS A 186 4.06 -19.34 -0.31
CA HIS A 186 4.56 -18.04 -0.73
C HIS A 186 4.16 -16.88 0.20
N VAL A 187 3.38 -17.16 1.26
CA VAL A 187 2.83 -16.18 2.20
C VAL A 187 3.23 -16.56 3.62
N VAL A 188 3.75 -15.61 4.40
CA VAL A 188 4.03 -15.85 5.82
C VAL A 188 2.72 -15.99 6.59
N TYR A 189 2.30 -17.24 6.85
CA TYR A 189 1.10 -17.59 7.60
C TYR A 189 1.27 -18.94 8.33
N GLY A 190 0.75 -19.02 9.56
CA GLY A 190 0.76 -20.25 10.35
C GLY A 190 -0.50 -21.08 10.11
N VAL A 191 -0.43 -22.03 9.17
CA VAL A 191 -1.49 -23.01 8.92
C VAL A 191 -1.75 -23.85 10.18
N ARG A 192 -3.01 -24.02 10.56
CA ARG A 192 -3.43 -24.80 11.73
C ARG A 192 -4.32 -25.95 11.31
N GLU A 193 -4.17 -27.09 11.96
CA GLU A 193 -4.96 -28.28 11.64
C GLU A 193 -6.46 -28.06 11.94
N GLY A 194 -7.33 -28.53 11.04
CA GLY A 194 -8.78 -28.33 11.11
C GLY A 194 -9.25 -26.86 10.91
N LYS A 195 -8.35 -25.98 10.46
CA LYS A 195 -8.53 -24.51 10.37
C LYS A 195 -8.14 -24.01 8.97
N TYR A 196 -8.76 -24.62 7.96
CA TYR A 196 -8.50 -24.40 6.53
C TYR A 196 -9.54 -23.49 5.86
N ASP A 197 -10.53 -23.02 6.62
CA ASP A 197 -11.64 -22.24 6.08
C ASP A 197 -11.28 -20.82 5.65
N GLU A 198 -10.00 -20.43 5.65
CA GLU A 198 -9.51 -19.21 5.02
C GLU A 198 -8.33 -19.46 4.04
N MET A 199 -8.15 -20.71 3.56
CA MET A 199 -7.15 -21.04 2.52
C MET A 199 -7.56 -20.51 1.13
N PRO A 200 -6.63 -20.28 0.18
CA PRO A 200 -6.94 -19.80 -1.16
C PRO A 200 -8.01 -20.64 -1.89
N ASP A 201 -7.92 -21.97 -1.79
CA ASP A 201 -8.88 -22.94 -2.32
C ASP A 201 -10.34 -22.76 -1.83
N CYS A 202 -10.59 -21.97 -0.78
CA CYS A 202 -11.94 -21.63 -0.34
C CYS A 202 -12.62 -20.56 -1.21
N TYR A 203 -11.85 -19.80 -1.99
CA TYR A 203 -12.24 -18.58 -2.67
C TYR A 203 -12.21 -18.72 -4.20
N LYS A 204 -12.93 -17.85 -4.91
CA LYS A 204 -12.77 -17.71 -6.37
C LYS A 204 -11.39 -17.11 -6.68
N GLY A 205 -10.83 -17.43 -7.85
CA GLY A 205 -9.66 -16.72 -8.36
C GLY A 205 -9.96 -15.23 -8.57
N ILE A 206 -9.14 -14.34 -8.02
CA ILE A 206 -9.42 -12.90 -8.00
C ILE A 206 -9.53 -12.31 -9.42
N ASP A 207 -8.71 -12.78 -10.35
CA ASP A 207 -8.70 -12.30 -11.74
C ASP A 207 -10.05 -12.54 -12.44
N ALA A 208 -10.63 -13.73 -12.27
CA ALA A 208 -11.97 -14.07 -12.79
C ALA A 208 -13.10 -13.30 -12.09
N VAL A 209 -12.87 -12.79 -10.87
CA VAL A 209 -13.83 -11.90 -10.18
C VAL A 209 -13.72 -10.47 -10.68
N MET A 210 -12.52 -10.01 -11.04
CA MET A 210 -12.33 -8.70 -11.69
C MET A 210 -12.91 -8.69 -13.11
N GLU A 211 -12.70 -9.77 -13.89
CA GLU A 211 -13.31 -9.95 -15.21
C GLU A 211 -14.85 -9.98 -15.14
N ALA A 212 -15.41 -10.74 -14.20
CA ALA A 212 -16.87 -10.84 -13.99
C ALA A 212 -17.53 -9.60 -13.35
N GLN A 213 -16.77 -8.52 -13.11
CA GLN A 213 -17.29 -7.23 -12.64
C GLN A 213 -16.64 -6.05 -13.40
N ALA A 214 -16.16 -6.26 -14.63
CA ALA A 214 -15.50 -5.24 -15.43
C ALA A 214 -16.40 -4.04 -15.80
N ASP A 215 -17.72 -4.18 -15.60
CA ASP A 215 -18.75 -3.14 -15.65
C ASP A 215 -18.89 -2.33 -14.34
N LEU A 216 -18.34 -2.84 -13.23
CA LEU A 216 -18.40 -2.24 -11.89
C LEU A 216 -17.06 -1.72 -11.37
N VAL A 217 -15.93 -2.32 -11.77
CA VAL A 217 -14.59 -1.89 -11.34
C VAL A 217 -13.54 -2.09 -12.43
N THR A 218 -12.64 -1.12 -12.58
CA THR A 218 -11.45 -1.25 -13.44
C THR A 218 -10.21 -1.51 -12.59
N PRO A 219 -9.47 -2.63 -12.77
CA PRO A 219 -8.21 -2.87 -12.04
C PRO A 219 -7.10 -1.90 -12.48
N VAL A 220 -6.48 -1.21 -11.51
CA VAL A 220 -5.43 -0.20 -11.78
C VAL A 220 -4.01 -0.75 -11.51
N ASN A 221 -3.81 -1.60 -10.49
CA ASN A 221 -2.51 -2.24 -10.23
C ASN A 221 -2.67 -3.65 -9.64
N ARG A 222 -1.61 -4.40 -9.32
CA ARG A 222 -1.69 -5.74 -8.67
C ARG A 222 -0.71 -5.87 -7.52
N LEU A 223 -1.17 -6.35 -6.36
CA LEU A 223 -0.29 -6.82 -5.27
C LEU A 223 -0.21 -8.35 -5.20
N VAL A 224 0.93 -8.82 -4.69
CA VAL A 224 1.12 -10.16 -4.15
C VAL A 224 1.11 -10.07 -2.61
N PRO A 225 0.30 -10.87 -1.89
CA PRO A 225 0.31 -10.87 -0.43
C PRO A 225 1.59 -11.53 0.12
N LEU A 226 2.23 -10.90 1.10
CA LEU A 226 3.50 -11.40 1.69
C LEU A 226 3.33 -12.04 3.08
N MET A 227 2.29 -11.66 3.83
CA MET A 227 2.06 -12.12 5.21
C MET A 227 0.59 -11.95 5.60
N VAL A 228 0.00 -12.94 6.29
CA VAL A 228 -1.37 -12.85 6.84
C VAL A 228 -1.30 -12.84 8.37
N VAL A 229 -1.72 -11.73 8.98
CA VAL A 229 -1.56 -11.45 10.42
C VAL A 229 -2.77 -11.92 11.25
N LYS A 230 -3.85 -12.44 10.62
CA LYS A 230 -5.08 -12.84 11.32
C LYS A 230 -5.80 -14.01 10.63
N GLY A 231 -6.03 -15.09 11.39
CA GLY A 231 -6.81 -16.31 11.08
C GLY A 231 -6.97 -17.21 12.32
#